data_AF-A0A0G0D517-F1
#
_entry.id   AF-A0A0G0D517-F1
#
_cell.length_a   1.000
_cell.length_b   1.000
_cell.length_c   1.000
_cell.angle_alpha   90.00
_cell.angle_beta   90.00
_cell.angle_gamma   90.00
#
_symmetry.space_group_name_H-M   'P 1'
#
loop_
_entity.id
_entity.type
_entity.pdbx_description
1 polymer ?
#
loop_
_entity_poly.entity_id
_entity_poly.type
_entity_poly.pdbx_seq_one_letter_code
_entity_poly.pdbx_strand_id
1 'polypeptide(L)'
;MKLCATTMPVGSSVMIIGYPAFAVSSPIQKTGFRTVTDGIISAHDTNTTVDGLPYADYYVSAKMDGGNSGGIALSKDKDGLCLLGIPTWLSFGDYETQGMVQNIHNVMFIE
;
A
#
# COMPACT_ATOMS: atom_id res chain seq x y z
N MET A 1 1.95 -6.41 -15.94
CA MET A 1 0.77 -6.22 -15.08
C MET A 1 0.17 -4.86 -15.41
N LYS A 2 -1.17 -4.72 -15.45
CA LYS A 2 -1.84 -3.45 -15.76
C LYS A 2 -1.75 -2.51 -14.54
N LEU A 3 -1.61 -1.21 -14.77
CA LEU A 3 -1.72 -0.20 -13.72
C LEU A 3 -3.18 0.10 -13.41
N CYS A 4 -3.48 0.36 -12.14
CA CYS A 4 -4.78 0.89 -11.79
C CYS A 4 -4.99 2.28 -12.40
N ALA A 5 -6.24 2.76 -12.38
CA ALA A 5 -6.51 4.15 -12.72
C ALA A 5 -5.65 5.10 -11.87
N THR A 6 -5.32 6.27 -12.41
CA THR A 6 -4.50 7.28 -11.72
C THR A 6 -5.05 7.64 -10.35
N THR A 7 -6.38 7.62 -10.21
CA THR A 7 -7.09 7.77 -8.94
C THR A 7 -8.11 6.65 -8.80
N MET A 8 -7.84 5.71 -7.89
CA MET A 8 -8.78 4.66 -7.52
C MET A 8 -9.77 5.15 -6.45
N PRO A 9 -11.07 4.82 -6.52
CA PRO A 9 -12.04 5.34 -5.57
C PRO A 9 -11.86 4.79 -4.15
N VAL A 10 -12.17 5.61 -3.15
CA VAL A 10 -12.29 5.17 -1.75
C VAL A 10 -13.31 4.03 -1.66
N GLY A 11 -13.01 3.02 -0.85
CA GLY A 11 -13.78 1.77 -0.77
C GLY A 11 -13.33 0.69 -1.76
N SER A 12 -12.44 0.99 -2.71
CA SER A 12 -11.88 -0.04 -3.59
C SER A 12 -11.08 -1.07 -2.79
N SER A 13 -11.24 -2.35 -3.12
CA SER A 13 -10.50 -3.43 -2.49
C SER A 13 -8.99 -3.30 -2.74
N VAL A 14 -8.18 -3.57 -1.72
CA VAL A 14 -6.72 -3.58 -1.77
C VAL A 14 -6.21 -4.89 -1.20
N MET A 15 -5.17 -5.43 -1.83
CA MET A 15 -4.36 -6.52 -1.30
C MET A 15 -2.91 -6.11 -1.24
N ILE A 16 -2.25 -6.35 -0.10
CA ILE A 16 -0.84 -6.05 0.11
C ILE A 16 -0.08 -7.34 0.30
N ILE A 17 1.00 -7.48 -0.47
CA ILE A 17 1.91 -8.61 -0.38
C ILE A 17 3.27 -8.09 0.07
N GLY A 18 3.77 -8.61 1.19
CA GLY A 18 5.00 -8.14 1.83
C GLY A 18 5.53 -9.10 2.88
N TYR A 19 6.53 -8.65 3.63
CA TYR A 19 7.16 -9.41 4.73
C TYR A 19 7.13 -8.57 6.02
N PRO A 20 5.93 -8.35 6.60
CA PRO A 20 5.77 -7.49 7.76
C PRO A 20 6.42 -8.10 8.99
N ALA A 21 6.85 -7.24 9.92
CA ALA A 21 7.53 -7.64 11.16
C ALA A 21 6.64 -8.53 12.04
N PHE A 22 5.32 -8.34 12.03
CA PHE A 22 4.38 -9.24 12.73
C PHE A 22 4.36 -10.68 12.20
N ALA A 23 4.94 -10.95 11.03
CA ALA A 23 4.94 -12.27 10.39
C ALA A 23 6.30 -12.98 10.46
N VAL A 24 7.06 -12.74 11.53
CA VAL A 24 8.34 -13.41 11.80
C VAL A 24 8.12 -14.58 12.75
N SER A 25 8.55 -15.79 12.38
CA SER A 25 8.34 -17.03 13.16
C SER A 25 8.95 -17.04 14.55
N SER A 26 10.06 -16.32 14.76
CA SER A 26 10.78 -16.33 16.04
C SER A 26 11.74 -15.13 16.14
N PRO A 27 11.94 -14.55 17.33
CA PRO A 27 12.98 -13.55 17.55
C PRO A 27 14.41 -14.11 17.36
N ILE A 28 14.59 -15.43 17.38
CA ILE A 28 15.89 -16.11 17.27
C ILE A 28 16.18 -16.52 15.82
N GLN A 29 15.15 -16.92 15.07
CA GLN A 29 15.24 -17.22 13.63
C GLN A 29 14.33 -16.23 12.88
N LYS A 30 14.93 -15.16 12.33
CA LYS A 30 14.24 -14.13 11.55
C LYS A 30 13.85 -14.63 10.15
N THR A 31 13.08 -15.72 10.09
CA THR A 31 12.41 -16.10 8.85
C THR A 31 11.13 -15.31 8.77
N GLY A 32 11.13 -14.24 7.96
CA GLY A 32 9.92 -13.50 7.62
C GLY A 32 9.09 -14.32 6.64
N PHE A 33 7.80 -14.47 6.90
CA PHE A 33 6.89 -15.08 5.95
C PHE A 33 6.31 -14.02 5.01
N ARG A 34 6.17 -14.39 3.74
CA ARG A 34 5.39 -13.58 2.80
C ARG A 34 3.93 -13.62 3.24
N THR A 35 3.38 -12.47 3.60
CA THR A 35 1.97 -12.34 3.94
C THR A 35 1.19 -11.73 2.79
N VAL A 36 -0.10 -12.03 2.74
CA VAL A 36 -1.07 -11.32 1.93
C VAL A 36 -2.12 -10.78 2.89
N THR A 37 -2.30 -9.46 2.94
CA THR A 37 -3.33 -8.81 3.76
C THR A 37 -4.29 -8.06 2.86
N ASP A 38 -5.58 -8.11 3.18
CA ASP A 38 -6.63 -7.43 2.43
C ASP A 38 -7.21 -6.24 3.20
N GLY A 39 -7.84 -5.34 2.46
CA GLY A 39 -8.52 -4.17 2.99
C GLY A 39 -9.16 -3.35 1.89
N ILE A 40 -9.36 -2.07 2.15
CA ILE A 40 -9.85 -1.09 1.18
C ILE A 40 -8.98 0.16 1.15
N ILE A 41 -9.13 0.96 0.10
CA ILE A 41 -8.70 2.37 0.11
C ILE A 41 -9.60 3.11 1.09
N SER A 42 -9.03 3.60 2.17
CA SER A 42 -9.73 4.34 3.22
C SER A 42 -9.81 5.83 2.92
N ALA A 43 -8.76 6.40 2.32
CA ALA A 43 -8.70 7.81 1.95
C ALA A 43 -7.60 8.06 0.90
N HIS A 44 -7.61 9.25 0.31
CA HIS A 44 -6.53 9.76 -0.53
C HIS A 44 -5.67 10.73 0.26
N ASP A 45 -4.36 10.63 0.13
CA ASP A 45 -3.46 11.68 0.59
C ASP A 45 -3.45 12.81 -0.43
N THR A 46 -4.31 13.80 -0.21
CA THR A 46 -4.40 14.99 -1.07
C THR A 46 -3.28 15.99 -0.79
N ASN A 47 -2.37 15.71 0.14
CA ASN A 47 -1.24 16.58 0.43
C ASN A 47 -0.07 16.36 -0.55
N THR A 48 -0.38 16.37 -1.85
CA THR A 48 0.60 16.21 -2.94
C THR A 48 1.66 17.31 -2.97
N THR A 49 1.42 18.42 -2.26
CA THR A 49 2.34 19.55 -2.12
C THR A 49 3.57 19.28 -1.26
N VAL A 50 3.57 18.25 -0.39
CA VAL A 50 4.72 18.00 0.52
C VAL A 50 5.84 17.24 -0.18
N ASP A 51 5.50 16.33 -1.10
CA ASP A 51 6.50 15.46 -1.75
C ASP A 51 6.76 15.81 -3.22
N GLY A 52 6.05 16.80 -3.77
CA GLY A 52 6.21 17.25 -5.16
C GLY A 52 5.73 16.23 -6.21
N LEU A 53 4.96 15.23 -5.78
CA LEU A 53 4.49 14.14 -6.61
C LEU A 53 3.11 14.47 -7.22
N PRO A 54 2.89 14.19 -8.52
CA PRO A 54 1.68 14.64 -9.23
C PRO A 54 0.40 13.84 -8.89
N TYR A 55 0.53 12.63 -8.33
CA TYR A 55 -0.62 11.78 -8.01
C TYR A 55 -0.80 11.59 -6.51
N ALA A 56 -2.05 11.54 -6.04
CA ALA A 56 -2.35 11.31 -4.63
C ALA A 56 -2.02 9.87 -4.23
N ASP A 57 -1.40 9.70 -3.07
CA ASP A 57 -1.15 8.40 -2.44
C ASP A 57 -2.41 7.90 -1.72
N TYR A 58 -2.40 6.64 -1.28
CA TYR A 58 -3.58 5.96 -0.75
C TYR A 58 -3.38 5.57 0.70
N TYR A 59 -4.27 6.02 1.58
CA TYR A 59 -4.44 5.41 2.89
C TYR A 59 -5.29 4.15 2.76
N VAL A 60 -4.88 3.07 3.40
CA VAL A 60 -5.52 1.76 3.29
C VAL A 60 -5.75 1.11 4.65
N SER A 61 -6.81 0.30 4.73
CA SER A 61 -7.16 -0.46 5.94
C SER A 61 -6.47 -1.83 6.01
N ALA A 62 -5.76 -2.21 4.95
CA ALA A 62 -5.05 -3.49 4.92
C ALA A 62 -3.99 -3.51 6.02
N LYS A 63 -3.88 -4.64 6.73
CA LYS A 63 -2.91 -4.77 7.81
C LYS A 63 -1.50 -4.59 7.27
N MET A 64 -0.79 -3.64 7.84
CA MET A 64 0.58 -3.33 7.47
C MET A 64 1.47 -3.11 8.69
N ASP A 65 2.75 -3.40 8.52
CA ASP A 65 3.79 -3.14 9.53
C ASP A 65 5.14 -2.92 8.81
N GLY A 66 6.18 -2.54 9.56
CA GLY A 66 7.54 -2.46 9.05
C GLY A 66 7.94 -3.76 8.36
N GLY A 67 8.56 -3.66 7.17
CA GLY A 67 8.86 -4.82 6.31
C GLY A 67 7.86 -5.06 5.17
N ASN A 68 6.73 -4.33 5.15
CA ASN A 68 5.90 -4.20 3.95
C ASN A 68 6.44 -3.18 2.94
N SER A 69 7.31 -2.28 3.37
CA SER A 69 7.91 -1.27 2.49
C SER A 69 8.64 -1.91 1.32
N GLY A 70 8.35 -1.45 0.09
CA GLY A 70 8.91 -2.04 -1.14
C GLY A 70 8.20 -3.33 -1.60
N GLY A 71 7.16 -3.77 -0.89
CA GLY A 71 6.23 -4.80 -1.33
C GLY A 71 5.32 -4.32 -2.46
N ILE A 72 4.21 -5.04 -2.69
CA ILE A 72 3.27 -4.71 -3.76
C ILE A 72 1.85 -4.56 -3.25
N ALA A 73 1.20 -3.46 -3.64
CA ALA A 73 -0.21 -3.23 -3.40
C ALA A 73 -0.98 -3.42 -4.70
N LEU A 74 -1.94 -4.33 -4.68
CA LEU A 74 -2.82 -4.64 -5.79
C LEU A 74 -4.23 -4.16 -5.48
N SER A 75 -4.97 -3.80 -6.52
CA SER A 75 -6.41 -3.55 -6.43
C SER A 75 -7.13 -4.28 -7.56
N LYS A 76 -8.45 -4.14 -7.60
CA LYS A 76 -9.30 -4.73 -8.63
C LYS A 76 -10.14 -3.64 -9.26
N ASP A 77 -10.07 -3.55 -10.58
CA ASP A 77 -10.97 -2.74 -11.40
C ASP A 77 -11.94 -3.64 -12.19
N LYS A 78 -12.73 -3.04 -13.08
CA LYS A 78 -13.67 -3.76 -13.95
C LYS A 78 -13.00 -4.74 -14.94
N ASP A 79 -11.73 -4.52 -15.25
CA ASP A 79 -10.95 -5.29 -16.22
C ASP A 79 -10.07 -6.36 -15.53
N GLY A 80 -10.00 -6.38 -14.20
CA GLY A 80 -9.31 -7.40 -13.42
C GLY A 80 -8.38 -6.84 -12.35
N LEU A 81 -7.30 -7.57 -12.06
CA LEU A 81 -6.28 -7.17 -11.11
C LEU A 81 -5.39 -6.07 -11.71
N CYS A 82 -5.12 -5.03 -10.93
CA CYS A 82 -4.26 -3.93 -11.31
C CYS A 82 -3.26 -3.58 -10.20
N LEU A 83 -2.12 -3.01 -10.59
CA LEU A 83 -1.09 -2.51 -9.67
C LEU A 83 -1.54 -1.15 -9.12
N LEU A 84 -1.79 -1.08 -7.82
CA LEU A 84 -2.19 0.15 -7.14
C LEU A 84 -0.96 0.99 -6.79
N GLY A 85 0.09 0.34 -6.29
CA GLY A 85 1.23 1.06 -5.75
C GLY A 85 2.21 0.20 -4.96
N ILE A 86 3.08 0.91 -4.25
CA ILE A 86 4.08 0.34 -3.36
C ILE A 86 3.73 0.75 -1.92
N PRO A 87 3.54 -0.20 -0.98
CA PRO A 87 3.39 0.14 0.42
C PRO A 87 4.67 0.85 0.89
N THR A 88 4.54 2.00 1.54
CA THR A 88 5.70 2.86 1.87
C THR A 88 5.74 3.24 3.34
N TRP A 89 4.60 3.59 3.94
CA TRP A 89 4.54 4.18 5.27
C TRP A 89 3.39 3.66 6.12
N LEU A 90 3.46 3.95 7.42
CA LEU A 90 2.40 3.71 8.41
C LEU A 90 2.11 5.01 9.15
N SER A 91 0.86 5.43 9.15
CA SER A 91 0.38 6.47 10.06
C SER A 91 -0.01 5.83 11.38
N PHE A 92 0.60 6.27 12.48
CA PHE A 92 0.32 5.76 13.82
C PHE A 92 -0.75 6.65 14.47
N GLY A 93 -1.95 6.11 14.68
CA GLY A 93 -2.95 6.71 15.55
C GLY A 93 -2.80 6.25 16.99
N ASP A 94 -3.65 6.75 17.88
CA ASP A 94 -3.62 6.42 19.32
C ASP A 94 -3.92 4.94 19.60
N TYR A 95 -4.70 4.29 18.73
CA TYR A 95 -5.17 2.91 18.91
C TYR A 95 -5.01 2.03 17.67
N GLU A 96 -4.95 2.63 16.48
CA GLU A 96 -4.83 1.90 15.22
C GLU A 96 -3.78 2.55 14.32
N THR A 97 -3.14 1.72 13.52
CA THR A 97 -2.21 2.15 12.47
C THR A 97 -2.88 2.09 11.12
N GLN A 98 -2.70 3.12 10.31
CA GLN A 98 -3.21 3.17 8.95
C GLN A 98 -2.06 3.04 7.95
N GLY A 99 -2.19 2.12 7.00
CA GLY A 99 -1.19 1.91 5.97
C GLY A 99 -1.23 3.00 4.90
N MET A 100 -0.07 3.34 4.33
CA MET A 100 0.02 4.22 3.17
C MET A 100 0.68 3.49 2.00
N VAL A 101 0.03 3.57 0.84
CA VAL A 101 0.49 3.03 -0.44
C VAL A 101 0.81 4.20 -1.37
N GLN A 102 2.07 4.28 -1.77
CA GLN A 102 2.52 5.23 -2.77
C GLN A 102 1.95 4.85 -4.13
N ASN A 103 1.28 5.80 -4.78
CA ASN A 103 0.61 5.59 -6.05
C ASN A 103 1.61 5.12 -7.11
N ILE A 104 1.29 4.05 -7.84
CA ILE A 104 2.22 3.50 -8.84
C ILE A 104 2.60 4.51 -9.92
N HIS A 105 1.71 5.46 -10.22
CA HIS A 105 1.95 6.50 -11.21
C HIS A 105 3.01 7.52 -10.74
N ASN A 106 3.23 7.66 -9.43
CA ASN A 106 4.36 8.44 -8.88
C ASN A 106 5.69 7.69 -8.98
N VAL A 107 5.65 6.34 -8.93
CA VAL A 107 6.86 5.50 -8.97
C VAL A 107 7.37 5.31 -10.40
N MET A 108 6.46 5.14 -11.35
CA MET A 108 6.78 4.93 -12.76
C MET A 108 6.72 6.21 -13.59
N PHE A 109 6.65 7.36 -12.92
CA PHE A 109 6.77 8.65 -13.59
C PHE A 109 8.15 8.74 -14.25
N ILE A 110 8.15 8.87 -15.57
CA ILE A 110 9.35 9.21 -16.35
C ILE A 110 9.05 10.58 -16.94
N GLU A 111 9.90 11.57 -16.63
CA GLU A 111 9.85 12.91 -17.22
C GLU A 111 10.04 12.89 -18.75
#